data_AF-A0A6L9ZNJ3-F1
#
_entry.id   AF-A0A6L9ZNJ3-F1
#
_cell.length_a   1.000
_cell.length_b   1.000
_cell.length_c   1.000
_cell.angle_alpha   90.00
_cell.angle_beta   90.00
_cell.angle_gamma   90.00
#
_symmetry.space_group_name_H-M   'P 1'
#
loop_
_entity.id
_entity.type
_entity.pdbx_description
1 polymer ?
#
loop_
_entity_poly.entity_id
_entity_poly.type
_entity_poly.pdbx_seq_one_letter_code
_entity_poly.pdbx_strand_id
1 'polypeptide(L)'
;MGNTIGIMFGFLGGTIFASEGGYKVLQHPNPNREYQRLSEAKWFLALRWCEQFPTPAGILNYQSQLSFYNQAALRVGENNFLPPDHRQEIFNQCLSLPAGTTGNYSIFTADGRLFRTLEVMGIDIDPRYGRVAIVRSL
;
A
#
# COMPACT_ATOMS: atom_id res chain seq x y z
N MET A 1 35.64 -14.58 -2.44
CA MET A 1 34.21 -14.58 -2.07
C MET A 1 33.66 -13.21 -2.42
N GLY A 2 33.15 -13.08 -3.65
CA GLY A 2 32.67 -11.80 -4.16
C GLY A 2 31.23 -11.62 -3.71
N ASN A 3 30.98 -10.64 -2.83
CA ASN A 3 29.64 -10.13 -2.57
C ASN A 3 29.15 -9.46 -3.85
N THR A 4 28.56 -10.24 -4.74
CA THR A 4 27.85 -9.68 -5.89
C THR A 4 26.59 -9.04 -5.31
N ILE A 5 26.63 -7.73 -5.07
CA ILE A 5 25.44 -6.95 -4.76
C ILE A 5 24.58 -7.02 -6.04
N GLY A 6 23.68 -8.00 -6.07
CA GLY A 6 22.67 -8.12 -7.09
C GLY A 6 21.73 -6.93 -6.93
N ILE A 7 21.57 -6.17 -8.01
CA ILE A 7 20.52 -5.17 -8.29
C ILE A 7 19.78 -4.63 -7.05
N MET A 8 19.99 -3.34 -6.75
CA MET A 8 19.22 -2.60 -5.76
C MET A 8 18.05 -1.87 -6.42
N PHE A 9 16.89 -1.85 -5.75
CA PHE A 9 15.73 -1.07 -6.18
C PHE A 9 15.06 -0.39 -4.99
N GLY A 10 14.65 0.86 -5.22
CA GLY A 10 13.85 1.63 -4.27
C GLY A 10 12.36 1.34 -4.46
N PHE A 11 11.61 1.24 -3.36
CA PHE A 11 10.16 1.08 -3.37
C PHE A 11 9.55 1.72 -2.11
N LEU A 12 8.66 2.71 -2.29
CA LEU A 12 8.00 3.43 -1.18
C LEU A 12 8.97 3.88 -0.07
N GLY A 13 10.05 4.57 -0.47
CA GLY A 13 11.10 5.04 0.46
C GLY A 13 11.97 3.94 1.08
N GLY A 14 11.66 2.67 0.84
CA GLY A 14 12.47 1.52 1.25
C GLY A 14 13.45 1.07 0.18
N THR A 15 14.43 0.28 0.60
CA THR A 15 15.49 -0.26 -0.26
C THR A 15 15.44 -1.78 -0.21
N ILE A 16 15.30 -2.41 -1.37
CA ILE A 16 15.37 -3.85 -1.52
C ILE A 16 16.60 -4.19 -2.36
N PHE A 17 17.32 -5.24 -1.99
CA PHE A 17 18.47 -5.75 -2.74
C PHE A 17 18.32 -7.25 -2.99
N ALA A 18 18.81 -7.70 -4.14
CA ALA A 18 18.84 -9.11 -4.49
C ALA A 18 20.09 -9.75 -3.86
N SER A 19 19.90 -10.90 -3.23
CA SER A 19 20.95 -11.77 -2.68
C SER A 19 20.83 -13.17 -3.27
N GLU A 20 21.83 -14.03 -3.06
CA GLU A 20 21.80 -15.42 -3.52
C GLU A 20 20.58 -16.20 -3.00
N GLY A 21 20.09 -15.86 -1.80
CA GLY A 21 18.91 -16.50 -1.17
C GLY A 21 17.56 -15.86 -1.50
N GLY A 22 17.53 -14.77 -2.28
CA GLY A 22 16.29 -14.08 -2.68
C GLY A 22 16.40 -12.56 -2.56
N TYR A 23 15.50 -11.96 -1.78
CA TYR A 23 15.37 -10.50 -1.64
C TYR A 23 15.43 -10.08 -0.18
N LYS A 24 16.21 -9.04 0.11
CA LYS A 24 16.34 -8.47 1.45
C LYS A 24 15.92 -7.02 1.46
N VAL A 25 15.25 -6.61 2.53
CA VAL A 25 14.80 -5.23 2.73
C VAL A 25 15.70 -4.60 3.79
N LEU A 26 16.38 -3.50 3.46
CA LEU A 26 17.34 -2.84 4.34
C LEU A 26 16.68 -2.36 5.65
N GLN A 27 15.46 -1.83 5.54
CA GLN A 27 14.69 -1.30 6.66
C GLN A 27 13.98 -2.39 7.49
N HIS A 28 14.21 -3.67 7.19
CA HIS A 28 13.57 -4.74 7.95
C HIS A 28 14.15 -4.83 9.38
N PRO A 29 13.32 -4.89 10.44
CA PRO A 29 13.81 -4.97 11.82
C PRO A 29 14.73 -6.16 12.10
N ASN A 30 14.48 -7.28 11.40
CA ASN A 30 15.39 -8.42 11.36
C ASN A 30 16.26 -8.34 10.09
N PRO A 31 17.57 -7.99 10.18
CA PRO A 31 18.45 -7.83 9.02
C PRO A 31 18.74 -9.14 8.27
N ASN A 32 18.45 -10.28 8.89
CA ASN A 32 18.63 -11.61 8.31
C ASN A 32 17.38 -12.12 7.61
N ARG A 33 16.27 -11.36 7.62
CA ARG A 33 15.05 -11.78 6.89
C ARG A 33 15.30 -11.74 5.39
N GLU A 34 14.98 -12.85 4.74
CA GLU A 34 14.99 -13.00 3.29
C GLU A 34 13.59 -13.33 2.80
N TYR A 35 13.20 -12.73 1.67
CA TYR A 35 11.96 -12.97 0.96
C TYR A 35 12.26 -13.76 -0.31
N GLN A 36 11.42 -14.75 -0.63
CA GLN A 36 11.65 -15.61 -1.80
C GLN A 36 11.30 -14.89 -3.09
N ARG A 37 10.40 -13.89 -3.02
CA ARG A 37 9.93 -13.13 -4.18
C ARG A 37 10.04 -11.63 -3.95
N LEU A 38 10.32 -10.90 -5.03
CA LEU A 38 10.33 -9.44 -5.03
C LEU A 38 8.99 -8.86 -4.56
N SER A 39 7.88 -9.47 -4.97
CA SER A 39 6.55 -9.01 -4.57
C SER A 39 6.31 -9.12 -3.07
N GLU A 40 6.89 -10.10 -2.37
CA GLU A 40 6.80 -10.20 -0.91
C GLU A 40 7.57 -9.07 -0.21
N ALA A 41 8.77 -8.75 -0.70
CA ALA A 41 9.57 -7.65 -0.18
C ALA A 41 8.90 -6.28 -0.43
N LYS A 42 8.31 -6.09 -1.61
CA LYS A 42 7.49 -4.90 -1.92
C LYS A 42 6.23 -4.85 -1.06
N TRP A 43 5.55 -5.97 -0.86
CA TRP A 43 4.37 -6.05 0.00
C TRP A 43 4.70 -5.63 1.42
N PHE A 44 5.79 -6.15 2.00
CA PHE A 44 6.29 -5.71 3.30
C PHE A 44 6.48 -4.19 3.38
N LEU A 45 7.15 -3.59 2.39
CA LEU A 45 7.36 -2.15 2.35
C LEU A 45 6.05 -1.37 2.21
N ALA A 46 5.07 -1.86 1.45
CA ALA A 46 3.74 -1.26 1.36
C ALA A 46 3.00 -1.28 2.71
N LEU A 47 3.09 -2.38 3.46
CA LEU A 47 2.53 -2.45 4.82
C LEU A 47 3.18 -1.41 5.74
N ARG A 48 4.52 -1.36 5.76
CA ARG A 48 5.28 -0.38 6.56
C ARG A 48 4.97 1.05 6.19
N TRP A 49 4.78 1.33 4.90
CA TRP A 49 4.37 2.63 4.40
C TRP A 49 3.00 3.05 4.95
N CYS A 50 2.03 2.14 5.03
CA CYS A 50 0.72 2.42 5.63
C CYS A 50 0.81 2.57 7.16
N GLU A 51 1.65 1.78 7.83
CA GLU A 51 1.83 1.82 9.28
C GLU A 51 2.39 3.15 9.80
N GLN A 52 3.18 3.86 9.00
CA GLN A 52 3.79 5.12 9.44
C GLN A 52 2.77 6.27 9.58
N PHE A 53 1.58 6.15 8.98
CA PHE A 53 0.59 7.22 9.00
C PHE A 53 -0.16 7.28 10.33
N PRO A 54 -0.30 8.48 10.93
CA PRO A 54 -1.08 8.65 12.15
C PRO A 54 -2.59 8.60 11.89
N THR A 55 -3.01 8.82 10.65
CA THR A 55 -4.41 8.74 10.21
C THR A 55 -4.75 7.35 9.66
N PRO A 56 -6.04 6.97 9.58
CA PRO A 56 -6.45 5.71 8.98
C PRO A 56 -5.86 5.52 7.57
N ALA A 57 -5.15 4.42 7.37
CA ALA A 57 -4.56 4.05 6.10
C ALA A 57 -4.68 2.54 5.86
N GLY A 58 -4.72 2.12 4.60
CA GLY A 58 -4.82 0.72 4.23
C GLY A 58 -4.48 0.45 2.76
N ILE A 59 -4.47 -0.83 2.40
CA ILE A 59 -4.22 -1.32 1.05
C ILE A 59 -5.48 -1.99 0.54
N LEU A 60 -6.04 -1.47 -0.55
CA LEU A 60 -7.22 -1.99 -1.22
C LEU A 60 -6.81 -2.73 -2.49
N ASN A 61 -7.29 -3.96 -2.65
CA ASN A 61 -7.02 -4.80 -3.82
C ASN A 61 -8.13 -4.72 -4.88
N TYR A 62 -7.92 -5.40 -6.01
CA TYR A 62 -8.85 -5.43 -7.13
C TYR A 62 -10.22 -6.05 -6.81
N GLN A 63 -10.33 -6.80 -5.71
CA GLN A 63 -11.58 -7.39 -5.22
C GLN A 63 -12.32 -6.46 -4.26
N SER A 64 -11.90 -5.19 -4.15
CA SER A 64 -12.44 -4.23 -3.19
C SER A 64 -12.28 -4.69 -1.73
N GLN A 65 -11.28 -5.52 -1.45
CA GLN A 65 -10.96 -5.97 -0.10
C GLN A 65 -9.78 -5.18 0.45
N LEU A 66 -9.93 -4.70 1.69
CA LEU A 66 -8.82 -4.14 2.45
C LEU A 66 -7.90 -5.28 2.87
N SER A 67 -6.80 -5.44 2.15
CA SER A 67 -5.78 -6.46 2.41
C SER A 67 -4.92 -6.11 3.62
N PHE A 68 -4.88 -4.83 3.99
CA PHE A 68 -4.25 -4.33 5.21
C PHE A 68 -4.87 -3.00 5.62
N TYR A 69 -4.85 -2.71 6.91
CA TYR A 69 -5.17 -1.40 7.45
C TYR A 69 -4.37 -1.16 8.74
N ASN A 70 -3.98 0.08 8.99
CA ASN A 70 -3.12 0.45 10.11
C ASN A 70 -3.89 0.54 11.45
N GLN A 71 -3.16 0.83 12.53
CA GLN A 71 -3.75 0.92 13.86
C GLN A 71 -4.82 2.03 13.97
N ALA A 72 -4.67 3.14 13.24
CA ALA A 72 -5.65 4.20 13.22
C ALA A 72 -6.97 3.75 12.56
N ALA A 73 -6.88 3.03 11.44
CA ALA A 73 -8.04 2.43 10.77
C ALA A 73 -8.73 1.36 11.66
N LEU A 74 -7.96 0.56 12.39
CA LEU A 74 -8.49 -0.38 13.40
C LEU A 74 -9.33 0.33 14.46
N ARG A 75 -8.85 1.46 14.99
CA ARG A 75 -9.54 2.21 16.05
C ARG A 75 -10.87 2.81 15.60
N VAL A 76 -10.95 3.29 14.35
CA VAL A 76 -12.20 3.85 13.81
C VAL A 76 -13.14 2.75 13.30
N GLY A 77 -12.62 1.57 13.00
CA GLY A 77 -13.34 0.45 12.40
C GLY A 77 -13.25 0.47 10.87
N GLU A 78 -13.05 -0.71 10.27
CA GLU A 78 -12.81 -0.87 8.83
C GLU A 78 -13.87 -0.18 7.97
N ASN A 79 -15.15 -0.43 8.27
CA ASN A 79 -16.27 0.13 7.50
C ASN A 79 -16.46 1.64 7.70
N ASN A 80 -15.97 2.19 8.80
CA ASN A 80 -16.00 3.65 9.04
C ASN A 80 -14.82 4.35 8.36
N PHE A 81 -13.67 3.67 8.28
CA PHE A 81 -12.52 4.14 7.52
C PHE A 81 -12.83 4.13 6.02
N LEU A 82 -13.26 2.97 5.50
CA LEU A 82 -13.51 2.75 4.08
C LEU A 82 -14.84 1.99 3.90
N PRO A 83 -15.97 2.71 3.79
CA PRO A 83 -17.26 2.08 3.61
C PRO A 83 -17.29 1.20 2.35
N PRO A 84 -17.87 -0.02 2.41
CA PRO A 84 -17.86 -0.98 1.31
C PRO A 84 -18.31 -0.41 -0.04
N ASP A 85 -19.34 0.43 -0.04
CA ASP A 85 -19.95 0.98 -1.26
C ASP A 85 -19.01 1.89 -2.06
N HIS A 86 -17.98 2.46 -1.44
CA HIS A 86 -17.01 3.33 -2.10
C HIS A 86 -15.76 2.59 -2.57
N ARG A 87 -15.52 1.36 -2.11
CA ARG A 87 -14.24 0.65 -2.32
C ARG A 87 -13.94 0.44 -3.80
N GLN A 88 -14.92 -0.03 -4.58
CA GLN A 88 -14.70 -0.29 -6.00
C GLN A 88 -14.38 0.99 -6.78
N GLU A 89 -15.05 2.09 -6.46
CA GLU A 89 -14.81 3.37 -7.13
C GLU A 89 -13.42 3.92 -6.79
N ILE A 90 -13.00 3.83 -5.52
CA ILE A 90 -11.66 4.19 -5.07
C ILE A 90 -10.59 3.36 -5.78
N PHE A 91 -10.82 2.05 -5.92
CA PHE A 91 -9.91 1.17 -6.65
C PHE A 91 -9.81 1.57 -8.14
N ASN A 92 -10.96 1.86 -8.78
CA ASN A 92 -10.98 2.31 -10.18
C ASN A 92 -10.23 3.62 -10.38
N GLN A 93 -10.30 4.55 -9.42
CA GLN A 93 -9.52 5.79 -9.45
C GLN A 93 -8.01 5.48 -9.47
N CYS A 94 -7.55 4.55 -8.64
CA CYS A 94 -6.15 4.10 -8.64
C CYS A 94 -5.68 3.57 -10.02
N LEU A 95 -6.55 2.89 -10.76
CA LEU A 95 -6.22 2.40 -12.11
C LEU A 95 -6.03 3.54 -13.11
N SER A 96 -6.77 4.64 -12.94
CA SER A 96 -6.69 5.82 -13.81
C SER A 96 -5.49 6.74 -13.50
N LEU A 97 -4.90 6.62 -12.30
CA LEU A 97 -3.78 7.46 -11.89
C LEU A 97 -2.48 7.10 -12.65
N PRO A 98 -1.70 8.10 -13.10
CA PRO A 98 -0.33 7.88 -13.55
C PRO A 98 0.54 7.30 -12.43
N ALA A 99 1.54 6.49 -12.81
CA ALA A 99 2.48 5.92 -11.85
C ALA A 99 3.17 7.01 -11.01
N GLY A 100 3.23 6.80 -9.69
CA GLY A 100 3.86 7.74 -8.75
C GLY A 100 3.04 8.99 -8.42
N THR A 101 1.77 9.05 -8.84
CA THR A 101 0.85 10.14 -8.50
C THR A 101 -0.20 9.71 -7.48
N THR A 102 -0.78 10.69 -6.80
CA THR A 102 -1.91 10.51 -5.89
C THR A 102 -3.14 11.24 -6.41
N GLY A 103 -4.31 10.76 -6.04
CA GLY A 103 -5.59 11.41 -6.29
C GLY A 103 -6.39 11.52 -4.99
N ASN A 104 -7.27 12.51 -4.92
CA ASN A 104 -8.19 12.66 -3.80
C ASN A 104 -9.55 12.05 -4.13
N TYR A 105 -10.18 11.41 -3.16
CA TYR A 105 -11.55 10.90 -3.22
C TYR A 105 -12.33 11.43 -2.03
N SER A 106 -13.45 12.09 -2.28
CA SER A 106 -14.30 12.64 -1.21
C SER A 106 -15.56 11.78 -1.06
N ILE A 107 -15.78 11.31 0.16
CA ILE A 107 -17.00 10.62 0.56
C ILE A 107 -17.95 11.66 1.12
N PHE A 108 -19.18 11.68 0.63
CA PHE A 108 -20.26 12.52 1.13
C PHE A 108 -21.34 11.68 1.80
N THR A 109 -21.94 12.20 2.85
CA THR A 109 -23.14 11.63 3.48
C THR A 109 -24.37 11.85 2.59
N ALA A 110 -25.46 11.13 2.89
CA ALA A 110 -26.71 11.24 2.12
C ALA A 110 -27.33 12.65 2.12
N ASP A 111 -27.05 13.47 3.14
CA ASP A 111 -27.44 14.88 3.22
C ASP A 111 -26.47 15.83 2.51
N GLY A 112 -25.49 15.29 1.76
CA GLY A 112 -24.54 16.04 0.94
C GLY A 112 -23.36 16.65 1.70
N ARG A 113 -23.21 16.36 3.00
CA ARG A 113 -22.08 16.85 3.78
C ARG A 113 -20.83 16.03 3.51
N LEU A 114 -19.66 16.66 3.55
CA LEU A 114 -18.40 15.95 3.43
C LEU A 114 -18.19 15.07 4.67
N PHE A 115 -18.12 13.75 4.45
CA PHE A 115 -17.81 12.77 5.50
C PHE A 115 -16.31 12.63 5.70
N ARG A 116 -15.57 12.44 4.60
CA ARG A 116 -14.13 12.15 4.63
C ARG A 116 -13.50 12.45 3.27
N THR A 117 -12.25 12.90 3.29
CA THR A 117 -11.40 12.91 2.09
C THR A 117 -10.30 11.87 2.25
N LEU A 118 -10.09 11.10 1.20
CA LEU A 118 -9.08 10.06 1.10
C LEU A 118 -8.06 10.46 0.04
N GLU A 119 -6.79 10.26 0.34
CA GLU A 119 -5.73 10.20 -0.66
C GLU A 119 -5.60 8.76 -1.15
N VAL A 120 -5.53 8.59 -2.47
CA VAL A 120 -5.45 7.31 -3.17
C VAL A 120 -4.18 7.31 -4.01
N MET A 121 -3.39 6.25 -3.90
CA MET A 121 -2.15 6.06 -4.66
C MET A 121 -2.12 4.66 -5.26
N GLY A 122 -1.91 4.56 -6.57
CA GLY A 122 -1.73 3.26 -7.23
C GLY A 122 -0.29 2.78 -7.15
N ILE A 123 -0.10 1.51 -6.76
CA ILE A 123 1.22 0.87 -6.71
C ILE A 123 1.22 -0.53 -7.34
N ASP A 124 2.32 -0.86 -8.01
CA ASP A 124 2.55 -2.18 -8.62
C ASP A 124 3.42 -3.05 -7.70
N ILE A 125 2.78 -3.95 -6.96
CA ILE A 125 3.47 -4.89 -6.07
C ILE A 125 3.89 -6.15 -6.83
N ASP A 126 2.97 -6.78 -7.55
CA ASP A 126 3.21 -7.97 -8.36
C ASP A 126 2.52 -7.82 -9.72
N PRO A 127 3.24 -7.95 -10.84
CA PRO A 127 2.64 -7.83 -12.16
C PRO A 127 1.52 -8.86 -12.44
N ARG A 128 1.46 -9.97 -11.70
CA ARG A 128 0.41 -11.01 -11.84
C ARG A 128 -0.92 -10.60 -11.21
N TYR A 129 -0.86 -9.81 -10.14
CA TYR A 129 -2.05 -9.37 -9.39
C TYR A 129 -2.46 -7.93 -9.72
N GLY A 130 -1.67 -7.25 -10.57
CA GLY A 130 -1.91 -5.89 -11.00
C GLY A 130 -1.61 -4.84 -9.93
N ARG A 131 -2.21 -3.66 -10.08
CA ARG A 131 -2.10 -2.56 -9.12
C ARG A 131 -2.93 -2.84 -7.87
N VAL A 132 -2.42 -2.35 -6.75
CA VAL A 132 -3.22 -2.14 -5.53
C VAL A 132 -3.28 -0.65 -5.21
N ALA A 133 -4.33 -0.23 -4.51
CA ALA A 133 -4.49 1.14 -4.06
C ALA A 133 -4.03 1.26 -2.61
N ILE A 134 -3.05 2.12 -2.33
CA ILE A 134 -2.85 2.66 -0.99
C ILE A 134 -3.87 3.75 -0.78
N VAL A 135 -4.63 3.66 0.30
CA VAL A 135 -5.69 4.62 0.66
C VAL A 135 -5.38 5.18 2.03
N ARG A 136 -5.43 6.50 2.19
CA ARG A 136 -5.15 7.20 3.46
C ARG A 136 -6.18 8.29 3.70
N SER A 137 -6.67 8.42 4.93
CA SER A 137 -7.47 9.59 5.33
C SER A 137 -6.59 10.84 5.44
N LEU A 138 -7.04 11.93 4.84
CA LEU A 138 -6.45 13.27 4.99
C LEU A 138 -6.99 13.99 6.23
#